data_AF-A0A419GY01-F1
#
_entry.id   AF-A0A419GY01-F1
#
_cell.length_a   1.000
_cell.length_b   1.000
_cell.length_c   1.000
_cell.angle_alpha   90.00
_cell.angle_beta   90.00
_cell.angle_gamma   90.00
#
_symmetry.space_group_name_H-M   'P 1'
#
loop_
_entity.id
_entity.type
_entity.pdbx_description
1 polymer ?
#
loop_
_entity_poly.entity_id
_entity_poly.type
_entity_poly.pdbx_seq_one_letter_code
_entity_poly.pdbx_strand_id
1 'polypeptide(L)'
;MRYKEQTGDANTPYSYTTSDGYKLGSWQSNQRYYYKNSKLDTERIKRLEEIGFIWSEKRKFMLKPWDFWYGLTLICKEHTSNANAPHDYKTPEGFYLGRWQSNQRKNYKKNVLSHDKIKRLEDIGFKWTPFEEAFEKGFQETLRYKEQTDDANVLQSYKTSENYNLGTWQNTQRANYKKGILSADRIKRLEEIGFKWKLKKK
;
A
#
# COMPACT_ATOMS: atom_id res chain seq x y z
N MET A 1 15.00 -27.10 -12.23
CA MET A 1 14.10 -28.26 -12.36
C MET A 1 14.02 -29.01 -11.03
N ARG A 2 15.07 -29.74 -10.62
CA ARG A 2 15.10 -30.52 -9.37
C ARG A 2 14.57 -29.81 -8.10
N TYR A 3 14.96 -28.55 -7.87
CA TYR A 3 14.46 -27.79 -6.71
C TYR A 3 12.94 -27.60 -6.74
N LYS A 4 12.37 -27.19 -7.88
CA LYS A 4 10.92 -27.01 -8.05
C LYS A 4 10.15 -28.33 -7.88
N GLU A 5 10.70 -29.42 -8.41
CA GLU A 5 10.11 -30.76 -8.26
C GLU A 5 10.07 -31.20 -6.79
N GLN A 6 11.02 -30.75 -5.97
CA GLN A 6 11.09 -31.08 -4.54
C GLN A 6 10.27 -30.15 -3.65
N THR A 7 10.18 -28.85 -3.98
CA THR A 7 9.60 -27.83 -3.10
C THR A 7 8.30 -27.22 -3.61
N GLY A 8 7.93 -27.47 -4.86
CA GLY A 8 6.83 -26.79 -5.54
C GLY A 8 7.13 -25.34 -5.94
N ASP A 9 8.26 -24.77 -5.53
CA ASP A 9 8.67 -23.39 -5.85
C ASP A 9 9.97 -23.39 -6.68
N ALA A 10 10.02 -22.56 -7.71
CA ALA A 10 11.22 -22.34 -8.52
C ALA A 10 12.18 -21.29 -7.92
N ASN A 11 11.82 -20.62 -6.81
CA ASN A 11 12.54 -19.48 -6.26
C ASN A 11 13.08 -19.81 -4.87
N THR A 12 14.40 -19.70 -4.70
CA THR A 12 15.07 -20.04 -3.43
C THR A 12 15.49 -18.76 -2.69
N PRO A 13 15.67 -18.82 -1.36
CA PRO A 13 16.42 -17.79 -0.64
C PRO A 13 17.83 -17.60 -1.22
N TYR A 14 18.40 -16.40 -1.07
CA TYR A 14 19.74 -16.07 -1.57
C TYR A 14 20.83 -17.03 -1.06
N SER A 15 20.72 -17.43 0.21
CA SER A 15 21.67 -18.32 0.89
C SER A 15 21.51 -19.80 0.54
N TYR A 16 20.49 -20.18 -0.24
CA TYR A 16 20.20 -21.59 -0.50
C TYR A 16 21.29 -22.25 -1.35
N THR A 17 21.76 -23.39 -0.86
CA THR A 17 22.74 -24.27 -1.49
C THR A 17 22.14 -25.67 -1.54
N THR A 18 22.22 -26.32 -2.69
CA THR A 18 21.74 -27.69 -2.88
C THR A 18 22.60 -28.70 -2.11
N SER A 19 22.10 -29.92 -1.95
CA SER A 19 22.80 -30.99 -1.21
C SER A 19 24.15 -31.38 -1.81
N ASP A 20 24.37 -31.13 -3.10
CA ASP A 20 25.64 -31.33 -3.83
C ASP A 20 26.56 -30.09 -3.80
N GLY A 21 26.23 -29.07 -2.99
CA GLY A 21 27.07 -27.88 -2.78
C GLY A 21 26.89 -26.74 -3.77
N TYR A 22 25.93 -26.85 -4.71
CA TYR A 22 25.68 -25.79 -5.70
C TYR A 22 24.87 -24.61 -5.10
N LYS A 23 25.42 -23.39 -5.21
CA LYS A 23 24.84 -22.15 -4.67
C LYS A 23 23.68 -21.63 -5.53
N LEU A 24 22.56 -22.36 -5.54
CA LEU A 24 21.41 -22.06 -6.38
C LEU A 24 20.82 -20.67 -6.10
N GLY A 25 20.75 -20.21 -4.85
CA GLY A 25 20.22 -18.88 -4.51
C GLY A 25 21.07 -17.72 -5.07
N SER A 26 22.39 -17.88 -5.03
CA SER A 26 23.32 -16.94 -5.65
C SER A 26 23.22 -16.97 -7.17
N TRP A 27 23.11 -18.16 -7.77
CA TRP A 27 22.92 -18.30 -9.22
C TRP A 27 21.62 -17.64 -9.70
N GLN A 28 20.50 -17.87 -9.01
CA GLN A 28 19.21 -17.24 -9.32
C GLN A 28 19.30 -15.72 -9.24
N SER A 29 20.03 -15.19 -8.27
CA SER A 29 20.27 -13.74 -8.14
C SER A 29 21.09 -13.18 -9.31
N ASN A 30 22.10 -13.91 -9.77
CA ASN A 30 22.85 -13.56 -10.98
C ASN A 30 21.97 -13.60 -12.23
N GLN A 31 21.06 -14.57 -12.36
CA GLN A 31 20.09 -14.58 -13.46
C GLN A 31 19.23 -13.31 -13.45
N ARG A 32 18.71 -12.91 -12.28
CA ARG A 32 17.94 -11.65 -12.14
C ARG A 32 18.76 -10.42 -12.52
N TYR A 33 20.05 -10.38 -12.17
CA TYR A 33 20.97 -9.31 -12.56
C TYR A 33 21.19 -9.27 -14.08
N TYR A 34 21.52 -10.39 -14.72
CA TYR A 34 21.74 -10.42 -16.17
C TYR A 34 20.47 -10.08 -16.95
N TYR A 35 19.31 -10.47 -16.45
CA TYR A 35 18.02 -10.19 -17.06
C TYR A 35 17.68 -8.70 -17.00
N LYS A 36 17.95 -8.05 -15.86
CA LYS A 36 17.80 -6.60 -15.70
C LYS A 36 18.67 -5.82 -16.68
N ASN A 37 19.85 -6.34 -17.03
CA ASN A 37 20.80 -5.71 -17.92
C ASN A 37 20.67 -6.15 -19.38
N SER A 38 19.61 -6.88 -19.75
CA SER A 38 19.41 -7.43 -21.11
C SER A 38 20.58 -8.29 -21.63
N LYS A 39 21.30 -8.95 -20.72
CA LYS A 39 22.45 -9.83 -21.03
C LYS A 39 22.08 -11.31 -21.04
N LEU A 40 20.79 -11.61 -21.02
CA LEU A 40 20.26 -12.98 -20.99
C LEU A 40 19.65 -13.32 -22.35
N ASP A 41 19.99 -14.49 -22.86
CA ASP A 41 19.42 -15.05 -24.07
C ASP A 41 17.91 -15.34 -23.90
N THR A 42 17.16 -15.19 -24.99
CA THR A 42 15.70 -15.38 -25.06
C THR A 42 15.26 -16.81 -24.73
N GLU A 43 16.04 -17.83 -25.12
CA GLU A 43 15.71 -19.23 -24.85
C GLU A 43 15.85 -19.55 -23.35
N ARG A 44 16.89 -19.02 -22.71
CA ARG A 44 17.07 -19.11 -21.25
C ARG A 44 15.99 -18.35 -20.49
N ILE A 45 15.53 -17.21 -21.01
CA ILE A 45 14.41 -16.48 -20.42
C ILE A 45 13.15 -17.36 -20.41
N LYS A 46 12.81 -17.93 -21.57
CA LYS A 46 11.63 -18.78 -21.75
C LYS A 46 11.62 -19.99 -20.82
N ARG A 47 12.72 -20.74 -20.75
CA ARG A 47 12.84 -21.93 -19.86
C ARG A 47 12.65 -21.60 -18.39
N LEU A 48 13.13 -20.43 -17.96
CA LEU A 48 12.97 -19.97 -16.58
C LEU A 48 11.53 -19.51 -16.30
N GLU A 49 10.88 -18.87 -17.28
CA GLU A 49 9.46 -18.51 -17.17
C GLU A 49 8.53 -19.73 -17.13
N GLU A 50 8.79 -20.76 -17.92
CA GLU A 50 8.03 -22.04 -17.91
C GLU A 50 8.04 -22.73 -16.54
N ILE A 51 9.13 -22.57 -15.79
CA ILE A 51 9.22 -23.13 -14.44
C ILE A 51 8.65 -22.19 -13.37
N GLY A 52 8.17 -21.00 -13.72
CA GLY A 52 7.65 -20.02 -12.75
C GLY A 52 8.75 -19.23 -12.02
N PHE A 53 9.93 -19.09 -12.63
CA PHE A 53 11.01 -18.28 -12.08
C PHE A 53 10.64 -16.80 -12.05
N ILE A 54 10.76 -16.17 -10.88
CA ILE A 54 10.39 -14.77 -10.70
C ILE A 54 11.63 -13.91 -10.94
N TRP A 55 11.68 -13.25 -12.09
CA TRP A 55 12.76 -12.34 -12.46
C TRP A 55 12.86 -11.09 -11.59
N SER A 56 11.70 -10.55 -11.22
CA SER A 56 11.56 -9.54 -10.19
C SER A 56 10.08 -9.47 -9.79
N GLU A 57 9.80 -9.19 -8.51
CA GLU A 57 8.44 -8.92 -8.04
C GLU A 57 7.80 -7.77 -8.85
N LYS A 58 8.62 -6.83 -9.34
CA LYS A 58 8.21 -5.71 -10.18
C LYS A 58 7.70 -6.16 -11.56
N ARG A 59 8.28 -7.19 -12.20
CA ARG A 59 7.82 -7.69 -13.52
C ARG A 59 6.60 -8.61 -13.39
N LYS A 60 6.51 -9.41 -12.32
CA LYS A 60 5.28 -10.14 -11.95
C LYS A 60 4.09 -9.19 -11.74
N PHE A 61 4.36 -7.97 -11.25
CA PHE A 61 3.40 -6.89 -11.05
C PHE A 61 3.06 -6.10 -12.32
N MET A 62 4.06 -5.66 -13.10
CA MET A 62 3.88 -4.72 -14.21
C MET A 62 3.21 -5.31 -15.47
N LEU A 63 3.29 -6.63 -15.67
CA LEU A 63 2.75 -7.28 -16.86
C LEU A 63 1.30 -7.74 -16.71
N LYS A 64 0.71 -7.62 -15.51
CA LYS A 64 -0.66 -8.09 -15.29
C LYS A 64 -1.67 -7.02 -15.72
N PRO A 65 -2.69 -7.40 -16.51
CA PRO A 65 -3.74 -6.48 -16.92
C PRO A 65 -4.54 -6.00 -15.72
N TRP A 66 -5.27 -4.90 -15.88
CA TRP A 66 -6.09 -4.33 -14.80
C TRP A 66 -7.12 -5.35 -14.27
N ASP A 67 -7.74 -6.14 -15.16
CA ASP A 67 -8.74 -7.15 -14.79
C ASP A 67 -8.19 -8.26 -13.89
N PHE A 68 -6.92 -8.62 -14.03
CA PHE A 68 -6.29 -9.58 -13.14
C PHE A 68 -6.29 -9.06 -11.69
N TRP A 69 -5.92 -7.80 -11.50
CA TRP A 69 -5.89 -7.16 -10.18
C TRP A 69 -7.27 -6.88 -9.62
N TYR A 70 -8.22 -6.58 -10.49
CA TYR A 70 -9.63 -6.49 -10.11
C TYR A 70 -10.13 -7.83 -9.58
N GLY A 71 -9.83 -8.95 -10.27
CA GLY A 71 -10.13 -10.30 -9.79
C GLY A 71 -9.52 -10.61 -8.41
N LEU A 72 -8.26 -10.21 -8.18
CA LEU A 72 -7.65 -10.33 -6.85
C LEU A 72 -8.37 -9.49 -5.78
N THR A 73 -8.95 -8.34 -6.16
CA THR A 73 -9.74 -7.52 -5.25
C THR A 73 -11.06 -8.20 -4.88
N LEU A 74 -11.72 -8.88 -5.84
CA LEU A 74 -12.91 -9.68 -5.58
C LEU A 74 -12.62 -10.82 -4.61
N ILE A 75 -11.57 -11.61 -4.88
CA ILE A 75 -11.13 -12.70 -4.00
C ILE A 75 -10.82 -12.18 -2.59
N CYS A 76 -10.11 -11.05 -2.49
CA CYS A 76 -9.83 -10.42 -1.19
C CYS A 76 -11.12 -10.02 -0.45
N LYS A 77 -12.09 -9.46 -1.17
CA LYS A 77 -13.42 -9.13 -0.62
C LYS A 77 -14.14 -10.38 -0.13
N GLU A 78 -14.14 -11.46 -0.89
CA GLU A 78 -14.79 -12.72 -0.51
C GLU A 78 -14.20 -13.30 0.78
N HIS A 79 -12.87 -13.30 0.91
CA HIS A 79 -12.21 -13.86 2.10
C HIS A 79 -12.28 -12.97 3.34
N THR A 80 -12.31 -11.64 3.17
CA THR A 80 -12.18 -10.69 4.30
C THR A 80 -13.43 -9.85 4.54
N SER A 81 -14.48 -10.04 3.74
CA SER A 81 -15.63 -9.15 3.64
C SER A 81 -15.26 -7.68 3.37
N ASN A 82 -14.05 -7.41 2.87
CA ASN A 82 -13.54 -6.06 2.64
C ASN A 82 -12.75 -5.97 1.33
N ALA A 83 -13.18 -5.10 0.41
CA ALA A 83 -12.48 -4.84 -0.85
C ALA A 83 -11.22 -3.97 -0.70
N ASN A 84 -10.93 -3.45 0.51
CA ASN A 84 -9.86 -2.49 0.76
C ASN A 84 -8.71 -3.15 1.53
N ALA A 85 -7.79 -3.75 0.78
CA ALA A 85 -6.63 -4.40 1.34
C ALA A 85 -5.68 -3.38 2.02
N PRO A 86 -5.08 -3.73 3.19
CA PRO A 86 -4.01 -2.94 3.80
C PRO A 86 -2.88 -2.68 2.81
N HIS A 87 -2.17 -1.55 2.93
CA HIS A 87 -1.12 -1.14 1.97
C HIS A 87 -0.09 -2.24 1.69
N ASP A 88 0.37 -2.94 2.74
CA ASP A 88 1.39 -3.98 2.65
C ASP A 88 0.82 -5.40 2.50
N TYR A 89 -0.49 -5.53 2.30
CA TYR A 89 -1.13 -6.82 2.06
C TYR A 89 -0.59 -7.46 0.77
N LYS A 90 -0.25 -8.75 0.90
CA LYS A 90 0.29 -9.62 -0.13
C LYS A 90 -0.60 -10.86 -0.22
N THR A 91 -1.06 -11.22 -1.42
CA THR A 91 -1.82 -12.46 -1.64
C THR A 91 -0.93 -13.68 -1.40
N PRO A 92 -1.49 -14.89 -1.19
CA PRO A 92 -0.70 -16.13 -1.03
C PRO A 92 0.27 -16.37 -2.20
N GLU A 93 -0.12 -16.00 -3.41
CA GLU A 93 0.70 -16.12 -4.63
C GLU A 93 1.73 -14.99 -4.76
N GLY A 94 1.81 -14.09 -3.78
CA GLY A 94 2.81 -13.06 -3.67
C GLY A 94 2.49 -11.74 -4.38
N PHE A 95 1.22 -11.45 -4.69
CA PHE A 95 0.84 -10.19 -5.32
C PHE A 95 0.55 -9.10 -4.28
N TYR A 96 1.21 -7.93 -4.43
CA TYR A 96 1.02 -6.79 -3.53
C TYR A 96 -0.26 -6.00 -3.85
N LEU A 97 -1.42 -6.60 -3.56
CA LEU A 97 -2.73 -6.03 -3.87
C LEU A 97 -2.93 -4.66 -3.21
N GLY A 98 -2.50 -4.46 -1.96
CA GLY A 98 -2.61 -3.18 -1.26
C GLY A 98 -1.86 -2.03 -1.95
N ARG A 99 -0.70 -2.33 -2.54
CA ARG A 99 0.08 -1.36 -3.32
C ARG A 99 -0.56 -1.06 -4.66
N TRP A 100 -1.13 -2.07 -5.33
CA TRP A 100 -1.90 -1.85 -6.55
C TRP A 100 -3.11 -0.95 -6.31
N GLN A 101 -3.89 -1.23 -5.26
CA GLN A 101 -5.04 -0.43 -4.85
C GLN A 101 -4.64 1.02 -4.51
N SER A 102 -3.51 1.20 -3.83
CA SER A 102 -2.95 2.53 -3.55
C SER A 102 -2.59 3.29 -4.83
N ASN A 103 -2.09 2.60 -5.86
CA ASN A 103 -1.86 3.20 -7.18
C ASN A 103 -3.18 3.55 -7.89
N GLN A 104 -4.24 2.73 -7.75
CA GLN A 104 -5.57 3.09 -8.27
C GLN A 104 -6.05 4.42 -7.66
N ARG A 105 -5.92 4.60 -6.34
CA ARG A 105 -6.29 5.86 -5.67
C ARG A 105 -5.49 7.06 -6.18
N LYS A 106 -4.21 6.89 -6.50
CA LYS A 106 -3.38 7.95 -7.13
C LYS A 106 -3.87 8.28 -8.54
N ASN A 107 -4.18 7.26 -9.33
CA ASN A 107 -4.69 7.44 -10.69
C ASN A 107 -6.06 8.10 -10.72
N TYR A 108 -6.92 7.79 -9.74
CA TYR A 108 -8.23 8.40 -9.57
C TYR A 108 -8.10 9.90 -9.28
N LYS A 109 -7.23 10.28 -8.31
CA LYS A 109 -6.94 11.68 -8.02
C LYS A 109 -6.34 12.47 -9.20
N LYS A 110 -5.68 11.78 -10.12
CA LYS A 110 -5.12 12.36 -11.35
C LYS A 110 -6.12 12.38 -12.51
N ASN A 111 -7.33 11.88 -12.33
CA ASN A 111 -8.35 11.73 -13.37
C ASN A 111 -7.87 10.93 -14.59
N VAL A 112 -6.98 9.95 -14.40
CA VAL A 112 -6.45 9.09 -15.49
C VAL A 112 -7.07 7.69 -15.51
N LEU A 113 -8.01 7.40 -14.60
CA LEU A 113 -8.77 6.15 -14.58
C LEU A 113 -10.02 6.29 -15.45
N SER A 114 -10.33 5.29 -16.27
CA SER A 114 -11.57 5.28 -17.06
C SER A 114 -12.80 5.12 -16.17
N HIS A 115 -13.93 5.65 -16.62
CA HIS A 115 -15.20 5.59 -15.88
C HIS A 115 -15.63 4.15 -15.56
N ASP A 116 -15.46 3.22 -16.50
CA ASP A 116 -15.74 1.79 -16.29
C ASP A 116 -14.94 1.20 -15.11
N LYS A 117 -13.63 1.48 -15.04
CA LYS A 117 -12.78 0.97 -13.95
C LYS A 117 -13.15 1.57 -12.60
N ILE A 118 -13.61 2.83 -12.60
CA ILE A 118 -14.08 3.50 -11.40
C ILE A 118 -15.34 2.80 -10.89
N LYS A 119 -16.35 2.68 -11.76
CA LYS A 119 -17.62 2.03 -11.45
C LYS A 119 -17.43 0.61 -10.92
N ARG A 120 -16.61 -0.21 -11.60
CA ARG A 120 -16.36 -1.61 -11.19
C ARG A 120 -15.76 -1.72 -9.79
N LEU A 121 -14.89 -0.79 -9.39
CA LEU A 121 -14.31 -0.76 -8.04
C LEU A 121 -15.34 -0.26 -7.01
N GLU A 122 -16.15 0.73 -7.35
CA GLU A 122 -17.22 1.23 -6.47
C GLU A 122 -18.30 0.19 -6.21
N ASP A 123 -18.73 -0.56 -7.24
CA ASP A 123 -19.73 -1.63 -7.15
C ASP A 123 -19.33 -2.71 -6.13
N ILE A 124 -18.02 -2.87 -5.87
CA ILE A 124 -17.52 -3.86 -4.91
C ILE A 124 -17.22 -3.26 -3.53
N GLY A 125 -17.46 -1.96 -3.32
CA GLY A 125 -17.23 -1.26 -2.05
C GLY A 125 -15.78 -0.77 -1.86
N PHE A 126 -15.04 -0.56 -2.95
CA PHE A 126 -13.71 0.04 -2.88
C PHE A 126 -13.79 1.51 -2.46
N LYS A 127 -13.07 1.89 -1.41
CA LYS A 127 -12.99 3.26 -0.92
C LYS A 127 -11.82 3.99 -1.57
N TRP A 128 -12.11 5.04 -2.33
CA TRP A 128 -11.09 5.93 -2.90
C TRP A 128 -10.35 6.75 -1.83
N THR A 129 -11.02 7.03 -0.72
CA THR A 129 -10.54 7.83 0.41
C THR A 129 -10.78 7.08 1.74
N PRO A 130 -10.12 5.93 1.99
CA PRO A 130 -10.39 5.09 3.16
C PRO A 130 -10.05 5.76 4.50
N PHE A 131 -9.25 6.83 4.47
CA PHE A 131 -8.85 7.61 5.64
C PHE A 131 -9.68 8.90 5.78
N GLU A 132 -10.77 9.05 5.02
CA GLU A 132 -11.66 10.22 5.14
C GLU A 132 -12.47 10.14 6.43
N GLU A 133 -13.10 9.01 6.71
CA GLU A 133 -13.87 8.80 7.96
C GLU A 133 -13.00 9.03 9.21
N ALA A 134 -11.75 8.55 9.20
CA ALA A 134 -10.81 8.76 10.31
C ALA A 134 -10.33 10.22 10.42
N PHE A 135 -10.24 10.93 9.29
CA PHE A 135 -9.97 12.37 9.30
C PHE A 135 -11.16 13.13 9.86
N GLU A 136 -12.36 12.85 9.36
CA GLU A 136 -13.60 13.51 9.77
C GLU A 136 -13.84 13.32 11.26
N LYS A 137 -13.69 12.09 11.77
CA LYS A 137 -13.80 11.82 13.21
C LYS A 137 -12.86 12.69 14.04
N GLY A 138 -11.58 12.74 13.68
CA GLY A 138 -10.62 13.56 14.44
C GLY A 138 -10.82 15.07 14.28
N PHE A 139 -11.35 15.50 13.13
CA PHE A 139 -11.74 16.89 12.89
C PHE A 139 -12.92 17.29 13.78
N GLN A 140 -13.97 16.46 13.86
CA GLN A 140 -15.12 16.68 14.75
C GLN A 140 -14.73 16.68 16.22
N GLU A 141 -13.84 15.78 16.65
CA GLU A 141 -13.32 15.79 18.03
C GLU A 141 -12.48 17.05 18.32
N THR A 142 -11.77 17.59 17.31
CA THR A 142 -11.06 18.87 17.45
C THR A 142 -12.03 20.04 17.56
N LEU A 143 -13.12 20.03 16.78
CA LEU A 143 -14.19 21.04 16.87
C LEU A 143 -14.83 21.03 18.26
N ARG A 144 -15.25 19.86 18.75
CA ARG A 144 -15.82 19.70 20.09
C ARG A 144 -14.89 20.22 21.19
N TYR A 145 -13.59 19.91 21.10
CA TYR A 145 -12.61 20.42 22.05
C TYR A 145 -12.47 21.95 22.01
N LYS A 146 -12.48 22.52 20.79
CA LYS A 146 -12.47 23.98 20.60
C LYS A 146 -13.72 24.63 21.21
N GLU A 147 -14.90 24.07 20.99
CA GLU A 147 -16.15 24.59 21.56
C GLU A 147 -16.12 24.61 23.10
N GLN A 148 -15.43 23.66 23.72
CA GLN A 148 -15.33 23.56 25.18
C GLN A 148 -14.23 24.43 25.80
N THR A 149 -13.16 24.73 25.06
CA THR A 149 -11.93 25.35 25.63
C THR A 149 -11.48 26.62 24.93
N ASP A 150 -12.13 27.00 23.84
CA ASP A 150 -11.75 28.08 22.91
C ASP A 150 -10.34 27.90 22.27
N ASP A 151 -9.74 26.71 22.38
CA ASP A 151 -8.50 26.32 21.71
C ASP A 151 -8.70 25.03 20.91
N ALA A 152 -8.27 25.01 19.65
CA ALA A 152 -8.30 23.81 18.81
C ALA A 152 -7.08 22.89 19.02
N ASN A 153 -6.14 23.24 19.90
CA ASN A 153 -4.86 22.57 20.03
C ASN A 153 -4.71 21.87 21.38
N VAL A 154 -4.66 20.54 21.35
CA VAL A 154 -4.42 19.74 22.55
C VAL A 154 -2.95 19.35 22.70
N LEU A 155 -2.57 18.99 23.93
CA LEU A 155 -1.31 18.30 24.21
C LEU A 155 -1.30 16.93 23.53
N GLN A 156 -0.10 16.44 23.16
CA GLN A 156 0.04 15.15 22.47
C GLN A 156 -0.54 13.96 23.27
N SER A 157 -0.48 14.02 24.60
CA SER A 157 -0.99 13.00 25.51
C SER A 157 -2.51 13.09 25.75
N TYR A 158 -3.18 14.14 25.27
CA TYR A 158 -4.60 14.35 25.54
C TYR A 158 -5.48 13.27 24.89
N LYS A 159 -6.44 12.80 25.67
CA LYS A 159 -7.53 11.92 25.24
C LYS A 159 -8.87 12.55 25.60
N THR A 160 -9.87 12.36 24.76
CA THR A 160 -11.23 12.82 25.02
C THR A 160 -11.90 11.93 26.08
N SER A 161 -13.05 12.36 26.60
CA SER A 161 -13.85 11.56 27.55
C SER A 161 -14.28 10.20 26.98
N GLU A 162 -14.42 10.09 25.66
CA GLU A 162 -14.70 8.84 24.94
C GLU A 162 -13.43 8.02 24.62
N ASN A 163 -12.31 8.30 25.31
CA ASN A 163 -11.02 7.64 25.14
C ASN A 163 -10.42 7.76 23.71
N TYR A 164 -10.83 8.78 22.95
CA TYR A 164 -10.23 9.05 21.64
C TYR A 164 -8.91 9.79 21.81
N ASN A 165 -7.83 9.27 21.20
CA ASN A 165 -6.47 9.82 21.29
C ASN A 165 -6.29 11.08 20.42
N LEU A 166 -7.03 12.14 20.72
CA LEU A 166 -7.04 13.37 19.93
C LEU A 166 -5.66 14.01 19.80
N GLY A 167 -4.86 14.04 20.87
CA GLY A 167 -3.50 14.60 20.83
C GLY A 167 -2.56 13.87 19.86
N THR A 168 -2.68 12.55 19.80
CA THR A 168 -1.91 11.72 18.85
C THR A 168 -2.40 11.93 17.42
N TRP A 169 -3.72 12.02 17.21
CA TRP A 169 -4.29 12.31 15.90
C TRP A 169 -3.82 13.68 15.37
N GLN A 170 -3.88 14.72 16.19
CA GLN A 170 -3.41 16.06 15.82
C GLN A 170 -1.92 16.06 15.48
N ASN A 171 -1.09 15.36 16.27
CA ASN A 171 0.33 15.22 15.97
C ASN A 171 0.58 14.50 14.62
N THR A 172 -0.24 13.51 14.28
CA THR A 172 -0.20 12.84 12.98
C THR A 172 -0.49 13.82 11.84
N GLN A 173 -1.48 14.71 12.01
CA GLN A 173 -1.76 15.76 11.00
C GLN A 173 -0.56 16.71 10.84
N ARG A 174 0.08 17.14 11.94
CA ARG A 174 1.29 17.98 11.89
C ARG A 174 2.45 17.28 11.16
N ALA A 175 2.66 15.99 11.42
CA ALA A 175 3.69 15.21 10.73
C ALA A 175 3.40 15.06 9.22
N ASN A 176 2.15 14.83 8.84
CA ASN A 176 1.73 14.72 7.45
C ASN A 176 1.83 16.06 6.71
N TYR A 177 1.51 17.16 7.37
CA TYR A 177 1.72 18.51 6.85
C TYR A 177 3.21 18.79 6.59
N LYS A 178 4.08 18.49 7.56
CA LYS A 178 5.54 18.63 7.38
C LYS A 178 6.10 17.79 6.23
N LYS A 179 5.51 16.63 5.97
CA LYS A 179 5.87 15.74 4.85
C LYS A 179 5.28 16.17 3.50
N GLY A 180 4.41 17.18 3.46
CA GLY A 180 3.74 17.64 2.24
C GLY A 180 2.73 16.64 1.67
N ILE A 181 2.19 15.73 2.50
CA ILE A 181 1.26 14.68 2.05
C ILE A 181 -0.19 14.91 2.49
N LEU A 182 -0.46 15.98 3.23
CA LEU A 182 -1.81 16.40 3.60
C LEU A 182 -2.45 17.20 2.45
N SER A 183 -3.72 16.96 2.14
CA SER A 183 -4.41 17.68 1.06
C SER A 183 -4.66 19.14 1.43
N ALA A 184 -4.69 20.02 0.42
CA ALA A 184 -4.98 21.45 0.59
C ALA A 184 -6.33 21.70 1.31
N ASP A 185 -7.36 20.91 0.98
CA ASP A 185 -8.67 20.97 1.65
C ASP A 185 -8.57 20.70 3.16
N ARG A 186 -7.88 19.62 3.56
CA ARG A 186 -7.69 19.27 4.97
C ARG A 186 -6.88 20.32 5.72
N ILE A 187 -5.90 20.93 5.05
CA ILE A 187 -5.12 22.04 5.60
C ILE A 187 -6.04 23.21 5.89
N LYS A 188 -6.81 23.65 4.88
CA LYS A 188 -7.75 24.76 4.98
C LYS A 188 -8.77 24.55 6.10
N ARG A 189 -9.43 23.39 6.17
CA ARG A 189 -10.42 23.05 7.21
C ARG A 189 -9.83 23.15 8.62
N LEU A 190 -8.59 22.68 8.82
CA LEU A 190 -7.92 22.75 10.12
C LEU A 190 -7.52 24.19 10.48
N GLU A 191 -7.06 24.98 9.51
CA GLU A 191 -6.71 26.38 9.72
C GLU A 191 -7.92 27.25 10.07
N GLU A 192 -9.07 27.01 9.44
CA GLU A 192 -10.34 27.70 9.72
C GLU A 192 -10.77 27.55 11.19
N ILE A 193 -10.43 26.43 11.83
CA ILE A 193 -10.75 26.21 13.24
C ILE A 193 -9.64 26.70 14.19
N GLY A 194 -8.55 27.29 13.69
CA GLY A 194 -7.45 27.81 14.51
C GLY A 194 -6.41 26.75 14.90
N PHE A 195 -6.35 25.64 14.15
CA PHE A 195 -5.33 24.60 14.36
C PHE A 195 -3.93 25.13 14.05
N LYS A 196 -2.97 24.87 14.95
CA LYS A 196 -1.58 25.31 14.81
C LYS A 196 -0.69 24.15 14.38
N TRP A 197 -0.02 24.33 13.23
CA TRP A 197 0.96 23.38 12.70
C TRP A 197 2.25 23.32 13.53
N LYS A 198 2.59 24.42 14.21
CA LYS A 198 3.73 24.51 15.14
C LYS A 198 3.23 24.99 16.50
N LEU A 199 3.36 24.14 17.51
CA LEU A 199 3.11 24.53 18.89
C LEU A 199 4.40 25.13 19.46
N LYS A 200 4.30 26.27 20.14
CA LYS A 200 5.42 26.79 20.93
C LYS A 200 5.70 25.80 22.05
N LYS A 201 6.97 25.40 22.25
CA LYS A 201 7.36 24.64 23.44
C LYS A 201 7.02 25.52 24.66
N LYS A 202 6.21 24.98 25.58
CA LYS A 202 6.12 25.51 26.95
C LYS A 202 7.34 25.05 27.72
#